data_AF-A0A358SXQ8-F1
#
_entry.id   AF-A0A358SXQ8-F1
#
_cell.length_a   1.000
_cell.length_b   1.000
_cell.length_c   1.000
_cell.angle_alpha   90.00
_cell.angle_beta   90.00
_cell.angle_gamma   90.00
#
_symmetry.space_group_name_H-M   'P 1'
#
loop_
_entity.id
_entity.type
_entity.pdbx_description
1 polymer ?
#
loop_
_entity_poly.entity_id
_entity_poly.type
_entity_poly.pdbx_seq_one_letter_code
_entity_poly.pdbx_strand_id
1 'polypeptide(L)'
;MTGIIIYLLCFSCFCAGAAVWVLERRERRYRLGNYRGDGLLTAAGIFIFTYLGNFAVFFTWGAGRGLWLDLAILALLGAFIWGKERSYREEVEELRREQLSEAAALEAALIKDPANTARRERLAELYESLGDLEKALLHAEEAARMDPIQKNLWKVKTLKQELEERKS
;
A
#
# COMPACT_ATOMS: atom_id res chain seq x y z
N MET A 1 21.96 19.61 -30.40
CA MET A 1 20.76 18.76 -30.56
C MET A 1 20.79 17.51 -29.70
N THR A 2 21.91 16.79 -29.63
CA THR A 2 22.08 15.59 -28.77
C THR A 2 21.71 15.84 -27.29
N GLY A 3 22.13 16.96 -26.71
CA GLY A 3 21.79 17.30 -25.31
C GLY A 3 20.28 17.45 -25.03
N ILE A 4 19.50 17.94 -25.99
CA ILE A 4 18.05 18.11 -25.84
C ILE A 4 17.37 16.74 -25.84
N ILE A 5 17.80 15.84 -26.74
CA ILE A 5 17.24 14.48 -26.84
C ILE A 5 17.51 13.70 -25.55
N ILE A 6 18.73 13.80 -25.01
CA ILE A 6 19.10 13.17 -23.73
C ILE A 6 18.22 13.72 -22.59
N TYR A 7 18.04 15.04 -22.53
CA TYR A 7 17.17 15.68 -21.54
C TYR A 7 15.74 15.13 -21.60
N LEU A 8 15.12 15.11 -22.79
CA LEU A 8 13.75 14.63 -22.98
C LEU A 8 13.59 13.18 -22.53
N LEU A 9 14.57 12.33 -22.86
CA LEU A 9 14.57 10.93 -22.47
C LEU A 9 14.67 10.78 -20.95
N CYS A 10 15.61 11.47 -20.31
CA CYS A 10 15.77 11.45 -18.85
C CYS A 10 14.52 11.96 -18.12
N PHE A 11 13.93 13.06 -18.59
CA PHE A 11 12.73 13.64 -17.98
C PHE A 11 11.52 12.70 -18.07
N SER A 12 11.33 12.07 -19.24
CA SER A 12 10.24 11.12 -19.46
C SER A 12 10.41 9.86 -18.61
N CYS A 13 11.65 9.33 -18.51
CA CYS A 13 11.98 8.24 -17.60
C CYS A 13 11.70 8.60 -16.13
N PHE A 14 12.04 9.82 -15.71
CA PHE A 14 11.79 10.28 -14.36
C PHE A 14 10.28 10.34 -14.06
N CYS A 15 9.48 10.93 -14.94
CA CYS A 15 8.02 11.04 -14.75
C CYS A 15 7.36 9.65 -14.69
N ALA A 16 7.72 8.75 -15.61
CA ALA A 16 7.21 7.38 -15.62
C ALA A 16 7.61 6.61 -14.35
N GLY A 17 8.88 6.70 -13.94
CA GLY A 17 9.38 6.06 -12.74
C GLY A 17 8.71 6.57 -11.47
N ALA A 18 8.53 7.89 -11.33
CA ALA A 18 7.86 8.48 -10.19
C ALA A 18 6.39 8.06 -10.07
N ALA A 19 5.68 8.00 -11.20
CA ALA A 19 4.28 7.56 -11.23
C ALA A 19 4.13 6.08 -10.85
N VAL A 20 4.96 5.19 -11.41
CA VAL A 20 4.95 3.76 -11.04
C VAL A 20 5.34 3.57 -9.59
N TRP A 21 6.36 4.29 -9.12
CA TRP A 21 6.78 4.21 -7.73
C TRP A 21 5.64 4.54 -6.76
N VAL A 22 4.78 5.52 -7.07
CA VAL A 22 3.59 5.83 -6.25
C VAL A 22 2.52 4.74 -6.30
N LEU A 23 2.37 4.07 -7.43
CA LEU A 23 1.43 2.95 -7.54
C LEU A 23 1.93 1.73 -6.76
N GLU A 24 3.21 1.37 -6.88
CA GLU A 24 3.83 0.29 -6.09
C GLU A 24 3.86 0.60 -4.59
N ARG A 25 3.96 1.89 -4.22
CA ARG A 25 3.96 2.32 -2.82
C ARG A 25 2.66 1.95 -2.09
N ARG A 26 1.54 1.80 -2.80
CA ARG A 26 0.25 1.32 -2.26
C ARG A 26 0.40 -0.03 -1.57
N GLU A 27 1.07 -0.97 -2.24
CA GLU A 27 1.24 -2.33 -1.73
C GLU A 27 2.31 -2.36 -0.63
N ARG A 28 3.49 -1.78 -0.89
CA ARG A 28 4.62 -1.86 0.05
C ARG A 28 4.36 -1.16 1.38
N ARG A 29 3.71 0.01 1.35
CA ARG A 29 3.52 0.84 2.55
C ARG A 29 2.19 0.61 3.24
N TYR A 30 1.13 0.41 2.46
CA TYR A 30 -0.24 0.36 2.99
C TYR A 30 -0.84 -1.05 2.98
N ARG A 31 -0.16 -2.04 2.38
CA ARG A 31 -0.62 -3.45 2.31
C ARG A 31 -2.03 -3.62 1.74
N LEU A 32 -2.47 -2.69 0.89
CA LEU A 32 -3.84 -2.63 0.31
C LEU A 32 -4.09 -3.64 -0.84
N GLY A 33 -3.52 -4.85 -0.75
CA GLY A 33 -3.69 -5.92 -1.73
C GLY A 33 -2.84 -5.79 -3.00
N ASN A 34 -2.91 -6.82 -3.85
CA ASN A 34 -2.02 -7.00 -5.00
C ASN A 34 -2.27 -5.95 -6.09
N TYR A 35 -1.29 -5.06 -6.27
CA TYR A 35 -1.21 -4.25 -7.49
C TYR A 35 -0.86 -5.19 -8.66
N ARG A 36 -1.88 -5.55 -9.45
CA ARG A 36 -1.77 -6.55 -10.51
C ARG A 36 -1.07 -5.94 -11.73
N GLY A 37 0.26 -6.06 -11.81
CA GLY A 37 1.04 -6.22 -13.05
C GLY A 37 1.13 -5.08 -14.07
N ASP A 38 0.26 -4.06 -14.06
CA ASP A 38 0.19 -3.07 -15.16
C ASP A 38 1.15 -1.87 -14.99
N GLY A 39 2.10 -1.96 -14.06
CA GLY A 39 3.12 -0.93 -13.84
C GLY A 39 3.92 -0.62 -15.10
N LEU A 40 4.22 -1.64 -15.91
CA LEU A 40 4.97 -1.47 -17.16
C LEU A 40 4.14 -0.75 -18.24
N LEU A 41 2.86 -1.08 -18.38
CA LEU A 41 1.97 -0.41 -19.33
C LEU A 41 1.72 1.05 -18.93
N THR A 42 1.56 1.30 -17.63
CA THR A 42 1.45 2.65 -17.08
C THR A 42 2.72 3.46 -17.30
N ALA A 43 3.90 2.88 -17.04
CA ALA A 43 5.19 3.51 -17.32
C ALA A 43 5.34 3.85 -18.80
N ALA A 44 5.04 2.90 -19.69
CA ALA A 44 5.16 3.08 -21.12
C ALA A 44 4.23 4.18 -21.64
N GLY A 45 2.97 4.21 -21.18
CA GLY A 45 2.01 5.26 -21.54
C GLY A 45 2.48 6.66 -21.13
N ILE A 46 2.95 6.81 -19.88
CA ILE A 46 3.46 8.09 -19.37
C ILE A 46 4.74 8.50 -20.11
N PHE A 47 5.65 7.57 -20.35
CA PHE A 47 6.89 7.82 -21.07
C PHE A 47 6.62 8.30 -22.50
N ILE A 48 5.78 7.59 -23.26
CA ILE A 48 5.45 7.94 -24.64
C ILE A 48 4.77 9.31 -24.69
N PHE A 49 3.80 9.56 -23.81
CA PHE A 49 3.07 10.82 -23.77
C PHE A 49 3.99 12.02 -23.46
N THR A 50 4.82 11.90 -22.42
CA THR A 50 5.75 12.97 -22.01
C THR A 50 6.84 13.19 -23.06
N TYR A 51 7.42 12.12 -23.60
CA TYR A 51 8.48 12.19 -24.60
C TYR A 51 7.99 12.82 -25.92
N LEU A 52 6.89 12.30 -26.49
CA LEU A 52 6.35 12.81 -27.76
C LEU A 52 5.80 14.23 -27.62
N GLY A 53 5.11 14.53 -26.52
CA GLY A 53 4.58 15.86 -26.24
C GLY A 53 5.70 16.89 -26.15
N ASN A 54 6.75 16.60 -25.39
CA ASN A 54 7.89 17.49 -25.30
C ASN A 54 8.67 17.59 -26.61
N PHE A 55 8.86 16.48 -27.33
CA PHE A 55 9.52 16.48 -28.63
C PHE A 55 8.81 17.41 -29.62
N ALA A 56 7.48 17.34 -29.70
CA ALA A 56 6.68 18.20 -30.56
C ALA A 56 6.81 19.69 -30.16
N VAL A 57 6.71 20.01 -28.87
CA VAL A 57 6.76 21.41 -28.39
C VAL A 57 8.15 22.03 -28.55
N PHE A 58 9.21 21.29 -28.21
CA PHE A 58 10.58 21.78 -28.36
C PHE A 58 10.93 22.08 -29.82
N PHE A 59 10.44 21.26 -30.76
CA PHE A 59 10.77 21.40 -32.18
C PHE A 59 9.89 22.43 -32.91
N THR A 60 8.62 22.57 -32.52
CA THR A 60 7.68 23.50 -33.18
C THR A 60 7.76 24.91 -32.61
N TRP A 61 7.90 25.05 -31.29
CA TRP A 61 7.68 26.30 -30.57
C TRP A 61 8.88 26.78 -29.74
N GLY A 62 9.98 26.03 -29.75
CA GLY A 62 11.24 26.39 -29.11
C GLY A 62 11.32 26.02 -27.62
N ALA A 63 12.55 26.04 -27.11
CA ALA A 63 12.89 25.49 -25.80
C ALA A 63 12.18 26.18 -24.61
N GLY A 64 11.87 27.47 -24.71
CA GLY A 64 11.19 28.19 -23.62
C GLY A 64 9.81 27.63 -23.28
N ARG A 65 9.00 27.28 -24.28
CA ARG A 65 7.66 26.69 -24.08
C ARG A 65 7.74 25.23 -23.65
N GLY A 66 8.79 24.51 -24.07
CA GLY A 66 9.07 23.17 -23.59
C GLY A 66 9.27 23.12 -22.08
N LEU A 67 10.10 24.02 -21.54
CA LEU A 67 10.32 24.10 -20.10
C LEU A 67 9.05 24.46 -19.30
N TRP A 68 8.17 25.30 -19.86
CA TRP A 68 6.87 25.59 -19.24
C TRP A 68 5.95 24.37 -19.21
N LEU A 69 5.96 23.56 -20.27
CA LEU A 69 5.24 22.29 -20.31
C LEU A 69 5.80 21.31 -19.27
N ASP A 70 7.12 21.21 -19.15
CA ASP A 70 7.78 20.36 -18.14
C ASP A 70 7.39 20.76 -16.71
N LEU A 71 7.36 22.06 -16.41
CA LEU A 71 6.89 22.58 -15.12
C LEU A 71 5.42 22.24 -14.87
N ALA A 72 4.57 22.34 -15.89
CA ALA A 72 3.17 21.96 -15.78
C ALA A 72 3.00 20.45 -15.54
N ILE A 73 3.77 19.62 -16.24
CA ILE A 73 3.79 18.16 -16.05
C ILE A 73 4.23 17.81 -14.63
N LEU A 74 5.29 18.45 -14.12
CA LEU A 74 5.75 18.23 -12.74
C LEU A 74 4.71 18.66 -11.70
N ALA A 75 4.01 19.77 -11.93
CA ALA A 75 2.94 20.22 -11.04
C ALA A 75 1.77 19.22 -11.00
N LEU A 76 1.34 18.72 -12.17
CA LEU A 76 0.31 17.70 -12.28
C LEU A 76 0.75 16.37 -11.64
N LEU A 77 2.00 15.96 -11.84
CA LEU A 77 2.57 14.78 -11.21
C LEU A 77 2.57 14.94 -9.69
N GLY A 78 3.02 16.08 -9.18
CA GLY A 78 3.00 16.39 -7.75
C GLY A 78 1.58 16.33 -7.15
N ALA A 79 0.61 16.93 -7.84
CA ALA A 79 -0.80 16.88 -7.43
C ALA A 79 -1.37 15.45 -7.44
N PHE A 80 -1.02 14.65 -8.45
CA PHE A 80 -1.40 13.24 -8.53
C PHE A 80 -0.82 12.42 -7.38
N ILE A 81 0.48 12.59 -7.09
CA ILE A 81 1.16 11.90 -5.98
C ILE A 81 0.49 12.25 -4.66
N TRP A 82 0.21 13.54 -4.43
CA TRP A 82 -0.45 14.00 -3.21
C TRP A 82 -1.88 13.47 -3.08
N GLY A 83 -2.66 13.50 -4.17
CA GLY A 83 -4.03 12.96 -4.20
C GLY A 83 -4.06 11.45 -3.93
N LYS A 84 -3.12 10.69 -4.49
CA LYS A 84 -3.00 9.24 -4.22
C LYS A 84 -2.61 8.95 -2.78
N GLU A 85 -1.63 9.68 -2.23
CA GLU A 85 -1.25 9.52 -0.81
C GLU A 85 -2.44 9.80 0.12
N ARG A 86 -3.30 10.77 -0.19
CA ARG A 86 -4.53 11.03 0.57
C ARG A 86 -5.52 9.87 0.46
N SER A 87 -5.80 9.42 -0.76
CA SER A 87 -6.72 8.30 -1.00
C SER A 87 -6.27 7.01 -0.31
N TYR A 88 -4.97 6.69 -0.33
CA TYR A 88 -4.46 5.50 0.36
C TYR A 88 -4.61 5.59 1.88
N ARG A 89 -4.48 6.79 2.46
CA ARG A 89 -4.72 6.99 3.89
C ARG A 89 -6.18 6.81 4.25
N GLU A 90 -7.09 7.33 3.43
CA GLU A 90 -8.53 7.17 3.61
C GLU A 90 -8.93 5.68 3.52
N GLU A 91 -8.44 4.95 2.51
CA GLU A 91 -8.71 3.51 2.33
C GLU A 91 -8.19 2.67 3.51
N VAL A 92 -7.01 2.98 4.04
CA VAL A 92 -6.48 2.28 5.24
C VAL A 92 -7.31 2.58 6.48
N GLU A 93 -7.76 3.82 6.68
CA GLU A 93 -8.62 4.15 7.82
C GLU A 93 -9.99 3.50 7.71
N GLU A 94 -10.54 3.38 6.50
CA GLU A 94 -11.78 2.63 6.25
C GLU A 94 -11.62 1.15 6.59
N LEU A 95 -10.59 0.48 6.06
CA LEU A 95 -10.30 -0.92 6.40
C LEU A 95 -10.06 -1.12 7.89
N ARG A 96 -9.33 -0.20 8.53
CA ARG A 96 -9.10 -0.25 9.97
C ARG A 96 -10.42 -0.15 10.75
N ARG A 97 -11.33 0.72 10.33
CA ARG A 97 -12.68 0.85 10.93
C ARG A 97 -13.50 -0.42 10.73
N GLU A 98 -13.47 -0.98 9.53
CA GLU A 98 -14.15 -2.25 9.23
C GLU A 98 -13.63 -3.38 10.12
N GLN A 99 -12.31 -3.54 10.22
CA GLN A 99 -11.67 -4.54 11.08
C GLN A 99 -12.03 -4.34 12.57
N LEU A 100 -12.04 -3.10 13.06
CA LEU A 100 -12.46 -2.80 14.43
C LEU A 100 -13.93 -3.16 14.68
N SER A 101 -14.80 -2.88 13.70
CA SER A 101 -16.22 -3.24 13.80
C SER A 101 -16.45 -4.76 13.75
N GLU A 102 -15.68 -5.47 12.92
CA GLU A 102 -15.68 -6.94 12.84
C GLU A 102 -15.21 -7.54 14.15
N ALA A 103 -14.11 -7.02 14.73
CA ALA A 103 -13.59 -7.45 16.02
C ALA A 103 -14.64 -7.28 17.14
N ALA A 104 -15.27 -6.10 17.23
CA ALA A 104 -16.32 -5.85 18.22
C ALA A 104 -17.52 -6.80 18.08
N ALA A 105 -17.93 -7.10 16.84
CA ALA A 105 -19.01 -8.06 16.58
C ALA A 105 -18.64 -9.49 16.99
N LEU A 106 -17.39 -9.90 16.75
CA LEU A 106 -16.87 -11.21 17.16
C LEU A 106 -16.74 -11.34 18.68
N GLU A 107 -16.30 -10.29 19.37
CA GLU A 107 -16.25 -10.24 20.83
C GLU A 107 -17.65 -10.39 21.44
N ALA A 108 -18.63 -9.65 20.92
CA ALA A 108 -20.02 -9.79 21.34
C ALA A 108 -20.59 -11.20 21.10
N ALA A 109 -20.17 -11.84 20.00
CA ALA A 109 -20.55 -13.22 19.70
C ALA A 109 -19.89 -14.24 20.65
N LEU A 110 -18.64 -13.99 21.08
CA LEU A 110 -17.94 -14.83 22.06
C LEU A 110 -18.56 -14.76 23.46
N ILE A 111 -19.22 -13.67 23.83
CA ILE A 111 -19.99 -13.60 25.09
C ILE A 111 -21.11 -14.65 25.09
N LYS A 112 -21.74 -14.90 23.94
CA LYS A 112 -22.83 -15.88 23.80
C LYS A 112 -22.32 -17.32 23.69
N ASP A 113 -21.17 -17.50 23.05
CA ASP A 113 -20.55 -18.80 22.80
C ASP A 113 -19.03 -18.69 23.02
N PRO A 114 -18.58 -18.83 24.29
CA PRO A 114 -17.17 -18.64 24.66
C PRO A 114 -16.22 -19.71 24.13
N ALA A 115 -16.75 -20.87 23.75
CA ALA A 115 -16.00 -22.04 23.30
C ALA A 115 -15.72 -22.06 21.79
N ASN A 116 -16.08 -20.98 21.08
CA ASN A 116 -15.91 -20.91 19.64
C ASN A 116 -14.47 -20.59 19.23
N THR A 117 -13.66 -21.61 19.00
CA THR A 117 -12.25 -21.45 18.62
C THR A 117 -12.07 -20.67 17.33
N ALA A 118 -12.92 -20.88 16.32
CA ALA A 118 -12.82 -20.20 15.02
C ALA A 118 -12.96 -18.67 15.15
N ARG A 119 -13.83 -18.19 16.05
CA ARG A 119 -13.96 -16.75 16.33
C ARG A 119 -12.72 -16.18 17.04
N ARG A 120 -12.10 -16.95 17.94
CA ARG A 120 -10.85 -16.54 18.61
C ARG A 120 -9.67 -16.49 17.63
N GLU A 121 -9.57 -17.46 16.73
CA GLU A 121 -8.59 -17.42 15.63
C GLU A 121 -8.77 -16.16 14.78
N ARG A 122 -10.02 -15.87 14.38
CA ARG A 122 -10.32 -14.69 13.58
C ARG A 122 -9.98 -13.37 14.31
N LEU A 123 -10.28 -13.29 15.61
CA LEU A 123 -9.89 -12.15 16.43
C LEU A 123 -8.37 -11.99 16.53
N ALA A 124 -7.64 -13.10 16.68
CA ALA A 124 -6.18 -13.05 16.70
C ALA A 124 -5.61 -12.49 15.39
N GLU A 125 -6.12 -12.94 14.24
CA GLU A 125 -5.74 -12.43 12.92
C GLU A 125 -6.11 -10.94 12.73
N LEU A 126 -7.31 -10.53 13.16
CA LEU A 126 -7.75 -9.14 13.08
C LEU A 126 -6.90 -8.22 13.94
N TYR A 127 -6.65 -8.58 15.20
CA TYR A 127 -5.83 -7.77 16.10
C TYR A 127 -4.37 -7.68 15.66
N GLU A 128 -3.81 -8.76 15.10
CA GLU A 128 -2.49 -8.74 14.47
C GLU A 128 -2.47 -7.74 13.28
N SER A 129 -3.50 -7.76 12.42
CA SER A 129 -3.61 -6.84 11.29
C SER A 129 -3.78 -5.37 11.72
N LEU A 130 -4.44 -5.15 12.86
CA LEU A 130 -4.59 -3.84 13.50
C LEU A 130 -3.32 -3.38 14.24
N GLY A 131 -2.32 -4.26 14.38
CA GLY A 131 -1.04 -4.01 15.03
C GLY A 131 -1.05 -4.19 16.56
N ASP A 132 -2.18 -4.60 17.14
CA ASP A 132 -2.35 -4.89 18.58
C ASP A 132 -1.93 -6.34 18.88
N LEU A 133 -0.59 -6.55 18.88
CA LEU A 133 -0.01 -7.89 19.06
C LEU A 133 -0.32 -8.51 20.43
N GLU A 134 -0.56 -7.69 21.46
CA GLU A 134 -0.88 -8.19 22.79
C GLU A 134 -2.27 -8.84 22.82
N LYS A 135 -3.29 -8.17 22.27
CA LYS A 135 -4.62 -8.77 22.13
C LYS A 135 -4.63 -9.92 21.14
N ALA A 136 -3.87 -9.81 20.05
CA ALA A 136 -3.73 -10.90 19.09
C ALA A 136 -3.20 -12.17 19.77
N LEU A 137 -2.14 -12.02 20.58
CA LEU A 137 -1.54 -13.13 21.31
C LEU A 137 -2.50 -13.72 22.33
N LEU A 138 -3.24 -12.89 23.08
CA LEU A 138 -4.23 -13.35 24.05
C LEU A 138 -5.25 -14.29 23.41
N HIS A 139 -5.87 -13.86 22.31
CA HIS A 139 -6.87 -14.69 21.61
C HIS A 139 -6.27 -15.91 20.93
N ALA A 140 -5.04 -15.82 20.42
CA ALA A 140 -4.33 -16.96 19.85
C ALA A 140 -4.01 -18.02 20.91
N GLU A 141 -3.62 -17.62 22.12
CA GLU A 141 -3.37 -18.55 23.23
C GLU A 141 -4.65 -19.25 23.68
N GLU A 142 -5.76 -18.50 23.78
CA GLU A 142 -7.06 -19.07 24.12
C GLU A 142 -7.54 -20.05 23.04
N ALA A 143 -7.37 -19.70 21.76
CA ALA A 143 -7.67 -20.59 20.65
C ALA A 143 -6.81 -21.87 20.72
N ALA A 144 -5.50 -21.75 20.95
CA ALA A 144 -4.58 -22.89 21.07
C ALA A 144 -4.87 -23.78 22.29
N ARG A 145 -5.42 -23.22 23.38
CA ARG A 145 -5.85 -24.00 24.55
C ARG A 145 -7.09 -24.84 24.25
N MET A 146 -8.02 -24.32 23.45
CA MET A 146 -9.26 -25.02 23.08
C MET A 146 -9.04 -26.03 21.96
N ASP A 147 -8.31 -25.63 20.93
CA ASP A 147 -7.94 -26.46 19.80
C ASP A 147 -6.43 -26.39 19.53
N PRO A 148 -5.64 -27.33 20.08
CA PRO A 148 -4.19 -27.35 19.96
C PRO A 148 -3.72 -27.90 18.60
N ILE A 149 -4.31 -27.43 17.51
CA ILE A 149 -3.82 -27.72 16.16
C ILE A 149 -2.47 -27.01 15.91
N GLN A 150 -1.67 -27.61 15.04
CA GLN A 150 -0.35 -27.09 14.68
C GLN A 150 -0.39 -25.62 14.21
N LYS A 151 -1.45 -25.23 13.49
CA LYS A 151 -1.68 -23.85 13.04
C LYS A 151 -1.73 -22.87 14.21
N ASN A 152 -2.55 -23.16 15.23
CA ASN A 152 -2.75 -22.27 16.39
C ASN A 152 -1.50 -22.20 17.27
N LEU A 153 -0.82 -23.34 17.45
CA LEU A 153 0.44 -23.38 18.18
C LEU A 153 1.55 -22.59 17.48
N TRP A 154 1.63 -22.68 16.15
CA TRP A 154 2.57 -21.90 15.36
C TRP A 154 2.25 -20.41 15.46
N LYS A 155 0.97 -20.03 15.36
CA LYS A 155 0.53 -18.63 15.48
C LYS A 155 0.94 -17.99 16.80
N VAL A 156 0.75 -18.70 17.92
CA VAL A 156 1.19 -18.23 19.26
C VAL A 156 2.69 -18.00 19.30
N LYS A 157 3.50 -18.94 18.77
CA LYS A 157 4.96 -18.79 18.75
C LYS A 157 5.39 -17.58 17.94
N THR A 158 4.83 -17.40 16.75
CA THR A 158 5.13 -16.26 15.87
C THR A 158 4.79 -14.93 16.55
N LEU A 159 3.59 -14.80 17.12
CA LEU A 159 3.17 -13.58 17.81
C LEU A 159 4.02 -13.28 19.06
N LYS A 160 4.46 -14.30 19.79
CA LYS A 160 5.39 -14.12 20.93
C LYS A 160 6.73 -13.58 20.47
N GLN A 161 7.30 -14.19 19.43
CA GLN A 161 8.59 -13.76 18.89
C GLN A 161 8.51 -12.31 18.39
N GLU A 162 7.47 -11.95 17.62
CA GLU A 162 7.28 -10.57 17.16
C GLU A 162 7.12 -9.57 18.31
N LEU A 163 6.44 -9.96 19.39
CA LEU A 163 6.28 -9.11 20.57
C LEU A 163 7.60 -8.90 21.33
N GLU A 164 8.44 -9.93 21.40
CA GLU A 164 9.79 -9.84 21.98
C GLU A 164 10.71 -8.95 21.13
N GLU A 165 10.69 -9.12 19.81
CA GLU A 165 11.46 -8.29 18.86
C GLU A 165 11.06 -6.81 18.93
N ARG A 166 9.77 -6.49 19.17
CA ARG A 166 9.32 -5.10 19.36
C ARG A 166 9.70 -4.50 20.71
N LYS A 167 10.02 -5.31 21.71
CA LYS A 167 10.39 -4.88 23.06
C LYS A 167 11.90 -4.70 23.25
N SER A 168 12.71 -5.32 22.39
CA SER A 168 14.18 -5.17 22.35
C SER A 168 14.62 -3.92 21.60
#